data_AF-A0A1Q6Y7W2-F1
#
_entry.id   AF-A0A1Q6Y7W2-F1
#
_cell.length_a   1.000
_cell.length_b   1.000
_cell.length_c   1.000
_cell.angle_alpha   90.00
_cell.angle_beta   90.00
_cell.angle_gamma   90.00
#
_symmetry.space_group_name_H-M   'P 1'
#
loop_
_entity.id
_entity.type
_entity.pdbx_description
1 polymer ?
#
loop_
_entity_poly.entity_id
_entity_poly.type
_entity_poly.pdbx_seq_one_letter_code
_entity_poly.pdbx_strand_id
1 'polypeptide(L)'
;MDILYLVDRLENLIANSKRMPLVNQIMIKEGDILNIVDQMRTSIPDEIKQARRIIQEKERILAQAQSDASTLLTRAREETERAMNREGLLRTAEARSHELVRQAEERARSVVVKAEEHGEQLKADADNYVAETLSNLKDHLASIEMDVSRTILSIEKGLESLEIAEPEEENGAEAKEQYEDPEVALDDMPVPARPIPRRASLANDTGGGPHF
;
A
#
# COMPACT_ATOMS: atom_id res chain seq x y z
N MET A 1 22.72 36.33 70.57
CA MET A 1 21.67 36.39 71.61
C MET A 1 20.40 36.81 70.90
N ASP A 2 19.26 36.22 71.24
CA ASP A 2 18.01 36.58 70.59
C ASP A 2 17.56 37.99 71.03
N ILE A 3 17.02 38.77 70.10
CA ILE A 3 16.48 40.11 70.36
C ILE A 3 15.41 40.06 71.44
N LEU A 4 14.59 39.00 71.42
CA LEU A 4 13.51 38.76 72.39
C LEU A 4 14.07 38.62 73.80
N TYR A 5 15.16 37.86 73.95
CA TYR A 5 15.83 37.69 75.24
C TYR A 5 16.38 39.01 75.81
N LEU A 6 16.91 39.88 74.95
CA LEU A 6 17.41 41.19 75.38
C LEU A 6 16.26 42.12 75.79
N VAL A 7 15.13 42.07 75.08
CA VAL A 7 13.91 42.82 75.42
C VAL A 7 13.35 42.34 76.76
N ASP A 8 13.19 41.03 76.94
CA ASP A 8 12.72 40.43 78.20
C ASP A 8 13.64 40.80 79.36
N ARG A 9 14.96 40.81 79.14
CA ARG A 9 15.94 41.20 80.15
C ARG A 9 15.85 42.68 80.51
N LEU A 10 15.63 43.56 79.53
CA LEU A 10 15.41 44.99 79.76
C LEU A 10 14.11 45.22 80.53
N GLU A 11 13.04 44.52 80.17
CA GLU A 11 11.74 44.61 80.82
C GLU A 11 11.82 44.14 82.27
N ASN A 12 12.50 43.02 82.53
CA ASN A 12 12.79 42.54 83.88
C ASN A 12 13.68 43.50 84.69
N LEU A 13 14.67 44.14 84.06
CA LEU A 13 15.50 45.16 84.71
C LEU A 13 14.63 46.35 85.16
N ILE A 14 13.73 46.82 84.30
CA ILE A 14 12.82 47.92 84.58
C ILE A 14 11.81 47.53 85.66
N ALA A 15 11.21 46.34 85.58
CA ALA A 15 10.21 45.86 86.54
C ALA A 15 10.76 45.72 87.97
N ASN A 16 12.03 45.28 88.12
CA ASN A 16 12.69 45.09 89.41
C ASN A 16 13.40 46.36 89.94
N SER A 17 13.27 47.50 89.23
CA SER A 17 13.91 48.76 89.61
C SER A 17 13.32 49.33 90.89
N LYS A 18 14.16 49.98 91.71
CA LYS A 18 13.70 50.67 92.91
C LYS A 18 12.95 51.95 92.50
N ARG A 19 11.66 52.03 92.81
CA ARG A 19 10.83 53.24 92.59
C ARG A 19 11.09 54.26 93.69
N MET A 20 11.24 55.52 93.30
CA MET A 20 11.44 56.62 94.24
C MET A 20 10.08 57.12 94.74
N PRO A 21 9.82 57.16 96.06
CA PRO A 21 8.61 57.78 96.57
C PRO A 21 8.64 59.29 96.27
N LEU A 22 7.48 59.88 95.93
CA LEU A 22 7.27 61.31 95.58
C LEU A 22 7.67 61.75 94.15
N VAL A 23 8.38 60.93 93.39
CA VAL A 23 8.73 61.21 91.98
C VAL A 23 8.40 59.99 91.13
N ASN A 24 7.76 60.18 89.97
CA ASN A 24 7.47 59.11 89.01
C ASN A 24 8.74 58.65 88.26
N GLN A 25 9.79 58.31 89.00
CA GLN A 25 11.10 57.93 88.50
C GLN A 25 11.54 56.59 89.09
N ILE A 26 12.30 55.85 88.30
CA ILE A 26 12.87 54.53 88.62
C ILE A 26 14.38 54.66 88.66
N MET A 27 14.99 54.13 89.72
CA MET A 27 16.44 54.13 89.89
C MET A 27 17.01 52.82 89.35
N ILE A 28 17.84 52.94 88.32
CA ILE A 28 18.48 51.82 87.60
C ILE A 28 19.99 52.04 87.61
N LYS A 29 20.76 50.97 87.70
CA LYS A 29 22.22 51.02 87.54
C LYS A 29 22.56 51.27 86.07
N GLU A 30 23.25 52.37 85.81
CA GLU A 30 23.63 52.79 84.46
C GLU A 30 24.40 51.69 83.69
N GLY A 31 25.33 51.00 84.34
CA GLY A 31 26.10 49.92 83.70
C GLY A 31 25.26 48.73 83.23
N ASP A 32 24.19 48.38 83.96
CA ASP A 32 23.35 47.23 83.59
C ASP A 32 22.47 47.55 82.36
N ILE A 33 21.93 48.78 82.29
CA ILE A 33 21.10 49.20 81.15
C ILE A 33 21.94 49.46 79.90
N LEU A 34 23.12 50.07 80.04
CA LEU A 34 24.04 50.30 78.93
C LEU A 34 24.52 48.98 78.31
N ASN A 35 24.83 47.98 79.12
CA ASN A 35 25.22 46.66 78.63
C ASN A 35 24.12 45.99 77.79
N ILE A 36 22.86 46.11 78.19
CA ILE A 36 21.72 45.56 77.41
C ILE A 36 21.56 46.33 76.11
N VAL A 37 21.66 47.66 76.14
CA VAL A 37 21.57 48.51 74.94
C VAL A 37 22.70 48.23 73.95
N ASP A 38 23.94 48.04 74.41
CA ASP A 38 25.08 47.71 73.55
C ASP A 38 24.94 46.32 72.91
N GLN A 39 24.42 45.35 73.67
CA GLN A 39 24.10 44.02 73.14
C GLN A 39 23.00 44.10 72.09
N MET A 40 21.93 44.86 72.33
CA MET A 40 20.87 45.10 71.33
C MET A 40 21.43 45.79 70.09
N ARG A 41 22.29 46.79 70.26
CA ARG A 41 22.89 47.52 69.15
C ARG A 41 23.77 46.64 68.26
N THR A 42 24.30 45.55 68.80
CA THR A 42 25.12 44.59 68.07
C THR A 42 24.30 43.48 67.44
N SER A 43 23.33 42.91 68.16
CA SER A 43 22.57 41.75 67.67
C SER A 43 21.48 42.16 66.65
N ILE A 44 20.66 43.17 66.97
CA ILE A 44 19.48 43.54 66.19
C ILE A 44 19.78 43.77 64.70
N PRO A 45 20.85 44.49 64.33
CA PRO A 45 21.16 44.70 62.92
C PRO A 45 21.47 43.38 62.18
N ASP A 46 22.11 42.43 62.87
CA ASP A 46 22.48 41.15 62.28
C ASP A 46 21.28 40.22 62.15
N GLU A 47 20.38 40.17 63.15
CA GLU A 47 19.10 39.46 63.03
C GLU A 47 18.23 40.03 61.89
N ILE A 48 18.16 41.36 61.73
CA ILE A 48 17.42 41.97 60.62
C ILE A 48 18.06 41.66 59.26
N LYS A 49 19.40 41.64 59.15
CA LYS A 49 20.08 41.23 57.92
C LYS A 49 19.80 39.78 57.58
N GLN A 50 19.82 38.88 58.57
CA GLN A 50 19.49 37.47 58.37
C GLN A 50 18.03 37.31 57.91
N ALA A 51 17.08 37.98 58.56
CA ALA A 51 15.67 37.96 58.15
C ALA A 51 15.49 38.43 56.71
N ARG A 52 16.15 39.52 56.30
CA ARG A 52 16.13 40.00 54.91
C ARG A 52 16.71 39.00 53.93
N ARG A 53 17.82 38.32 54.27
CA ARG A 53 18.40 37.26 53.43
C ARG A 53 17.44 36.08 53.27
N ILE A 54 16.79 35.65 54.34
CA ILE A 54 15.81 34.55 54.31
C ILE A 54 14.62 34.93 53.41
N ILE A 55 14.13 36.17 53.49
CA ILE A 55 13.04 36.65 52.62
C ILE A 55 13.48 36.64 51.15
N GLN A 56 14.66 37.16 50.83
CA GLN A 56 15.20 37.15 49.47
C GLN A 56 15.41 35.73 48.93
N GLU A 57 15.92 34.83 49.76
CA GLU A 57 16.11 33.42 49.40
C GLU A 57 14.77 32.73 49.16
N LYS A 58 13.77 32.98 50.02
CA LYS A 58 12.40 32.48 49.84
C LYS A 58 11.79 32.97 48.53
N GLU A 59 11.92 34.25 48.21
CA GLU A 59 11.43 34.82 46.96
C GLU A 59 12.13 34.20 45.74
N ARG A 60 13.45 34.01 45.82
CA ARG A 60 14.22 33.31 44.79
C ARG A 60 13.75 31.88 44.58
N ILE A 61 13.54 31.13 45.65
CA ILE A 61 13.05 29.74 45.60
C ILE A 61 11.65 29.69 45.01
N LEU A 62 10.75 30.60 45.41
CA LEU A 62 9.40 30.66 44.87
C LEU A 62 9.40 31.00 43.38
N ALA A 63 10.21 31.97 42.95
CA ALA A 63 10.35 32.32 41.54
C ALA A 63 10.89 31.15 40.72
N GLN A 64 11.91 30.44 41.22
CA GLN A 64 12.46 29.26 40.57
C GLN A 64 11.41 28.15 40.47
N ALA A 65 10.70 27.84 41.56
CA ALA A 65 9.67 26.82 41.59
C ALA A 65 8.52 27.12 40.62
N GLN A 66 8.11 28.40 40.50
CA GLN A 66 7.11 28.82 39.52
C GLN A 66 7.61 28.66 38.08
N SER A 67 8.87 29.03 37.82
CA SER A 67 9.48 28.85 36.50
C SER A 67 9.58 27.37 36.11
N ASP A 68 10.03 26.52 37.04
CA ASP A 68 10.15 25.07 36.83
C ASP A 68 8.77 24.44 36.62
N ALA A 69 7.76 24.83 37.41
CA ALA A 69 6.39 24.37 37.23
C ALA A 69 5.83 24.78 35.86
N SER A 70 6.08 26.02 35.42
CA SER A 70 5.63 26.49 34.09
C SER A 70 6.32 25.73 32.95
N THR A 71 7.60 25.41 33.12
CA THR A 71 8.39 24.64 32.15
C THR A 71 7.90 23.20 32.07
N LEU A 72 7.65 22.58 33.23
CA LEU A 72 7.11 21.22 33.32
C LEU A 72 5.73 21.13 32.66
N LEU A 73 4.86 22.10 32.93
CA LEU A 73 3.52 22.14 32.34
C LEU A 73 3.58 22.27 30.81
N THR A 74 4.48 23.13 30.31
CA THR A 74 4.69 23.30 28.86
C THR A 74 5.18 22.01 28.22
N ARG A 75 6.18 21.34 28.82
CA ARG A 75 6.68 20.05 28.33
C ARG A 75 5.62 18.96 28.33
N ALA A 76 4.84 18.85 29.42
CA ALA A 76 3.77 17.87 29.52
C ALA A 76 2.68 18.09 28.45
N ARG A 77 2.34 19.36 28.15
CA ARG A 77 1.41 19.70 27.07
C ARG A 77 1.96 19.31 25.70
N GLU A 78 3.21 19.64 25.40
CA GLU A 78 3.85 19.23 24.14
C GLU A 78 3.92 17.71 23.97
N GLU A 79 4.27 16.98 25.03
CA GLU A 79 4.30 15.52 25.00
C GLU A 79 2.92 14.92 24.78
N THR A 80 1.90 15.47 25.44
CA THR A 80 0.51 15.05 25.25
C THR A 80 0.04 15.29 23.82
N GLU A 81 0.32 16.47 23.26
CA GLU A 81 -0.03 16.80 21.87
C GLU A 81 0.68 15.87 20.88
N ARG A 82 1.98 15.60 21.09
CA ARG A 82 2.73 14.62 20.27
C ARG A 82 2.13 13.22 20.38
N ALA A 83 1.72 12.78 21.57
CA ALA A 83 1.11 11.48 21.77
C ALA A 83 -0.25 11.38 21.07
N MET A 84 -1.12 12.39 21.21
CA MET A 84 -2.42 12.45 20.54
C MET A 84 -2.26 12.47 19.02
N ASN A 85 -1.30 13.22 18.49
CA ASN A 85 -1.01 13.25 17.05
C ASN A 85 -0.52 11.88 16.54
N ARG A 86 0.35 11.18 17.29
CA ARG A 86 0.76 9.81 16.95
C ARG A 86 -0.41 8.84 16.98
N GLU A 87 -1.26 8.92 18.00
CA GLU A 87 -2.43 8.05 18.11
C GLU A 87 -3.42 8.31 16.96
N GLY A 88 -3.68 9.58 16.63
CA GLY A 88 -4.50 9.95 15.48
C GLY A 88 -3.92 9.42 14.16
N LEU A 89 -2.60 9.51 13.99
CA LEU A 89 -1.91 8.96 12.82
C LEU A 89 -2.03 7.43 12.76
N LEU A 90 -1.86 6.74 13.89
CA LEU A 90 -1.99 5.29 13.99
C LEU A 90 -3.40 4.82 13.63
N ARG A 91 -4.44 5.42 14.23
CA ARG A 91 -5.83 5.11 13.89
C ARG A 91 -6.13 5.33 12.41
N THR A 92 -5.60 6.42 11.84
CA THR A 92 -5.75 6.70 10.40
C THR A 92 -5.05 5.64 9.54
N ALA A 93 -3.84 5.22 9.93
CA ALA A 93 -3.08 4.19 9.24
C ALA A 93 -3.76 2.82 9.32
N GLU A 94 -4.30 2.45 10.49
CA GLU A 94 -5.09 1.23 10.69
C GLU A 94 -6.35 1.22 9.82
N ALA A 95 -7.12 2.31 9.81
CA ALA A 95 -8.30 2.43 8.96
C ALA A 95 -7.95 2.29 7.46
N ARG A 96 -6.86 2.92 7.01
CA ARG A 96 -6.38 2.80 5.63
C ARG A 96 -5.90 1.37 5.32
N SER A 97 -5.23 0.72 6.26
CA SER A 97 -4.78 -0.67 6.12
C SER A 97 -5.98 -1.61 5.97
N HIS A 98 -7.00 -1.47 6.82
CA HIS A 98 -8.22 -2.26 6.71
C HIS A 98 -8.94 -2.07 5.38
N GLU A 99 -9.03 -0.82 4.89
CA GLU A 99 -9.62 -0.55 3.58
C GLU A 99 -8.81 -1.16 2.44
N LEU A 100 -7.47 -1.11 2.49
CA LEU A 100 -6.62 -1.76 1.50
C LEU A 100 -6.78 -3.29 1.50
N VAL A 101 -6.87 -3.91 2.68
CA VAL A 101 -7.12 -5.35 2.81
C VAL A 101 -8.48 -5.70 2.23
N ARG A 102 -9.54 -4.94 2.56
CA ARG A 102 -10.88 -5.14 2.02
C ARG A 102 -10.90 -5.04 0.49
N GLN A 103 -10.24 -4.02 -0.08
CA GLN A 103 -10.13 -3.87 -1.53
C GLN A 103 -9.33 -5.01 -2.18
N ALA A 104 -8.26 -5.47 -1.54
CA ALA A 104 -7.47 -6.59 -2.03
C ALA A 104 -8.28 -7.89 -2.04
N GLU A 105 -9.04 -8.16 -0.98
CA GLU A 105 -9.95 -9.30 -0.89
C GLU A 105 -11.05 -9.25 -1.94
N GLU A 106 -11.66 -8.07 -2.15
CA GLU A 106 -12.70 -7.86 -3.16
C GLU A 106 -12.16 -8.08 -4.58
N ARG A 107 -10.96 -7.55 -4.88
CA ARG A 107 -10.28 -7.80 -6.15
C ARG A 107 -9.92 -9.26 -6.33
N ALA A 108 -9.39 -9.92 -5.30
CA ALA A 108 -9.04 -11.33 -5.35
C ALA A 108 -10.28 -12.19 -5.65
N ARG A 109 -11.40 -11.94 -4.97
CA ARG A 109 -12.68 -12.60 -5.26
C ARG A 109 -13.13 -12.35 -6.69
N SER A 110 -13.06 -11.11 -7.18
CA SER A 110 -13.43 -10.79 -8.57
C SER A 110 -12.55 -11.52 -9.59
N VAL A 111 -11.25 -11.63 -9.33
CA VAL A 111 -10.31 -12.37 -10.21
C VAL A 111 -10.66 -13.85 -10.23
N VAL A 112 -10.93 -14.46 -9.07
CA VAL A 112 -11.31 -15.88 -9.00
C VAL A 112 -12.59 -16.13 -9.78
N VAL A 113 -13.64 -15.34 -9.55
CA VAL A 113 -14.92 -15.48 -10.27
C VAL A 113 -14.71 -15.36 -11.78
N LYS A 114 -13.98 -14.34 -12.24
CA LYS A 114 -13.69 -14.17 -13.68
C LYS A 114 -12.87 -15.33 -14.26
N ALA A 115 -11.94 -15.88 -13.50
CA ALA A 115 -11.15 -17.02 -13.94
C ALA A 115 -12.01 -18.29 -14.05
N GLU A 116 -12.93 -18.51 -13.12
CA GLU A 116 -13.91 -19.60 -13.17
C GLU A 116 -14.85 -19.45 -14.38
N GLU A 117 -15.43 -18.27 -14.58
CA GLU A 117 -16.28 -17.96 -15.75
C GLU A 117 -15.54 -18.20 -17.06
N HIS A 118 -14.31 -17.70 -17.19
CA HIS A 118 -13.49 -17.90 -18.37
C HIS A 118 -13.11 -19.38 -18.57
N GLY A 119 -12.87 -20.12 -17.48
CA GLY A 119 -12.60 -21.55 -17.52
C GLY A 119 -13.78 -22.36 -18.04
N GLU A 120 -14.99 -22.06 -17.57
CA GLU A 120 -16.21 -22.71 -18.04
C GLU A 120 -16.51 -22.36 -19.50
N GLN A 121 -16.31 -21.11 -19.90
CA GLN A 121 -16.48 -20.71 -21.29
C GLN A 121 -15.48 -21.41 -22.22
N LEU A 122 -14.22 -21.49 -21.82
CA LEU A 122 -13.19 -22.20 -22.59
C LEU A 122 -13.51 -23.69 -22.76
N LYS A 123 -14.06 -24.35 -21.73
CA LYS A 123 -14.51 -25.74 -21.82
C LYS A 123 -15.65 -25.88 -22.83
N ALA A 124 -16.67 -25.03 -22.73
CA ALA A 124 -17.80 -25.06 -23.64
C ALA A 124 -17.37 -24.84 -25.10
N ASP A 125 -16.46 -23.88 -25.33
CA ASP A 125 -15.91 -23.60 -26.65
C ASP A 125 -15.10 -24.79 -27.20
N ALA A 126 -14.31 -25.44 -26.34
CA ALA A 126 -13.56 -26.65 -26.71
C ALA A 126 -14.48 -27.83 -27.04
N ASP A 127 -15.53 -28.06 -26.25
CA ASP A 127 -16.51 -29.11 -26.49
C ASP A 127 -17.25 -28.89 -27.81
N ASN A 128 -17.66 -27.65 -28.09
CA ASN A 128 -18.27 -27.27 -29.36
C ASN A 128 -17.33 -27.49 -30.55
N TYR A 129 -16.07 -27.07 -30.42
CA TYR A 129 -15.06 -27.28 -31.45
C TYR A 129 -14.80 -28.76 -31.74
N VAL A 130 -14.73 -29.60 -30.69
CA VAL A 130 -14.56 -31.05 -30.83
C VAL A 130 -15.79 -31.66 -31.51
N ALA A 131 -17.00 -31.28 -31.09
CA ALA A 131 -18.24 -31.76 -31.71
C ALA A 131 -18.32 -31.42 -33.19
N GLU A 132 -18.00 -30.17 -33.57
CA GLU A 132 -17.97 -29.72 -34.96
C GLU A 132 -16.92 -30.50 -35.77
N THR A 133 -15.71 -30.66 -35.23
CA THR A 133 -14.62 -31.38 -35.89
C THR A 133 -14.98 -32.85 -36.11
N LEU A 134 -15.56 -33.51 -35.11
CA LEU A 134 -16.01 -34.90 -35.22
C LEU A 134 -17.17 -35.05 -36.20
N SER A 135 -18.10 -34.09 -36.24
CA SER A 135 -19.18 -34.09 -37.24
C SER A 135 -18.62 -33.97 -38.65
N ASN A 136 -17.72 -33.00 -38.88
CA ASN A 136 -17.06 -32.82 -40.16
C ASN A 136 -16.29 -34.08 -40.59
N LEU A 137 -15.58 -34.73 -39.67
CA LEU A 137 -14.87 -35.98 -39.94
C LEU A 137 -15.83 -37.12 -40.32
N LYS A 138 -16.95 -37.25 -39.60
CA LYS A 138 -17.99 -38.23 -39.91
C LYS A 138 -18.54 -38.01 -41.32
N ASP A 139 -18.83 -36.77 -41.69
CA ASP A 139 -19.36 -36.43 -43.02
C ASP A 139 -18.35 -36.74 -44.13
N HIS A 140 -17.06 -36.47 -43.89
CA HIS A 140 -15.99 -36.86 -44.81
C HIS A 140 -15.87 -38.39 -44.98
N LEU A 141 -15.94 -39.15 -43.88
CA LEU A 141 -15.90 -40.61 -43.95
C LEU A 141 -17.10 -41.18 -44.72
N ALA A 142 -18.30 -40.63 -44.52
CA ALA A 142 -19.49 -41.04 -45.26
C ALA A 142 -19.35 -40.76 -46.77
N SER A 143 -18.73 -39.63 -47.14
CA SER A 143 -18.42 -39.35 -48.55
C SER A 143 -17.43 -40.36 -49.14
N ILE A 144 -16.37 -40.70 -48.40
CA ILE A 144 -15.39 -41.70 -48.84
C ILE A 144 -16.04 -43.07 -49.00
N GLU A 145 -16.91 -43.48 -48.07
CA GLU A 145 -17.66 -44.74 -48.16
C GLU A 145 -18.54 -44.78 -49.42
N MET A 146 -19.22 -43.67 -49.72
CA MET A 146 -20.02 -43.54 -50.94
C MET A 146 -19.17 -43.61 -52.21
N ASP A 147 -17.98 -43.01 -52.21
CA ASP A 147 -17.02 -43.05 -53.33
C ASP A 147 -16.46 -44.47 -53.56
N VAL A 148 -16.10 -45.16 -52.48
CA VAL A 148 -15.64 -46.56 -52.54
C VAL A 148 -16.74 -47.46 -53.08
N SER A 149 -17.98 -47.32 -52.58
CA SER A 149 -19.14 -48.09 -53.05
C SER A 149 -19.39 -47.88 -54.54
N ARG A 150 -19.32 -46.62 -55.02
CA ARG A 150 -19.43 -46.29 -56.45
C ARG A 150 -18.32 -46.92 -57.28
N THR A 151 -17.11 -46.96 -56.76
CA THR A 151 -15.94 -47.55 -57.44
C THR A 151 -16.02 -49.06 -57.50
N ILE A 152 -16.49 -49.73 -56.44
CA ILE A 152 -16.72 -51.19 -56.45
C ILE A 152 -17.76 -51.53 -57.52
N LEU A 153 -18.90 -50.82 -57.55
CA LEU A 153 -19.95 -51.02 -58.55
C LEU A 153 -19.45 -50.79 -59.99
N SER A 154 -18.56 -49.83 -60.23
CA SER A 154 -18.00 -49.61 -61.56
C SER A 154 -17.01 -50.70 -61.97
N ILE A 155 -16.22 -51.21 -61.01
CA ILE A 155 -15.32 -52.35 -61.22
C ILE A 155 -16.14 -53.61 -61.53
N GLU A 156 -17.19 -53.91 -60.75
CA GLU A 156 -18.07 -55.06 -60.99
C GLU A 156 -18.70 -55.01 -62.38
N LYS A 157 -19.27 -53.86 -62.78
CA LYS A 157 -19.81 -53.66 -64.12
C LYS A 157 -18.75 -53.76 -65.22
N GLY A 158 -17.52 -53.30 -64.95
CA GLY A 158 -16.39 -53.42 -65.86
C GLY A 158 -15.87 -54.85 -66.01
N LEU A 159 -15.93 -55.66 -64.95
CA LEU A 159 -15.62 -57.09 -65.00
C LEU A 159 -16.70 -57.87 -65.76
N GLU A 160 -17.98 -57.57 -65.52
CA GLU A 160 -19.10 -58.17 -66.25
C GLU A 160 -19.02 -57.87 -67.76
N SER A 161 -18.63 -56.66 -68.15
CA SER A 161 -18.45 -56.31 -69.56
C SER A 161 -17.23 -56.99 -70.21
N LEU A 162 -16.20 -57.35 -69.44
CA LEU A 162 -15.04 -58.12 -69.91
C LEU A 162 -15.33 -59.62 -69.99
N GLU A 163 -16.22 -60.14 -69.15
CA GLU A 163 -16.64 -61.56 -69.18
C GLU A 163 -17.55 -61.88 -70.37
N ILE A 164 -18.17 -60.86 -70.98
CA ILE A 164 -19.03 -60.98 -72.18
C ILE A 164 -18.23 -60.89 -73.50
N ALA A 165 -16.94 -60.54 -73.46
CA ALA A 165 -16.11 -60.36 -74.64
C ALA A 165 -15.17 -61.56 -74.91
N GLU A 166 -15.67 -62.61 -75.58
CA GLU A 166 -14.82 -63.52 -76.38
C GLU A 166 -14.54 -62.90 -77.77
N PRO A 167 -13.39 -63.22 -78.42
CA PRO A 167 -12.88 -62.45 -79.54
C PRO A 167 -13.45 -62.92 -80.87
N GLU A 168 -13.87 -61.97 -81.73
CA GLU A 168 -13.87 -62.18 -83.18
C GLU A 168 -12.73 -61.35 -83.80
N GLU A 169 -11.71 -62.04 -84.32
CA GLU A 169 -10.65 -61.46 -85.15
C GLU A 169 -11.11 -61.27 -86.62
N GLU A 170 -10.82 -60.07 -87.13
CA GLU A 170 -10.47 -59.67 -88.50
C GLU A 170 -11.17 -60.28 -89.74
N ASN A 171 -11.73 -59.38 -90.58
CA ASN A 171 -10.99 -58.95 -91.79
C ASN A 171 -11.57 -57.67 -92.43
N GLY A 172 -10.66 -56.86 -92.97
CA GLY A 172 -10.94 -55.50 -93.44
C GLY A 172 -11.41 -55.35 -94.89
N ALA A 173 -11.63 -54.09 -95.29
CA ALA A 173 -11.53 -53.62 -96.68
C ALA A 173 -11.39 -52.08 -96.75
N GLU A 174 -10.21 -51.67 -97.20
CA GLU A 174 -9.89 -50.60 -98.16
C GLU A 174 -10.37 -49.14 -97.99
N ALA A 175 -9.37 -48.31 -97.70
CA ALA A 175 -9.04 -46.96 -98.16
C ALA A 175 -10.00 -46.16 -99.09
N LYS A 176 -10.09 -44.86 -98.79
CA LYS A 176 -9.84 -43.78 -99.76
C LYS A 176 -9.33 -42.52 -99.06
N GLU A 177 -8.16 -42.06 -99.51
CA GLU A 177 -7.60 -40.73 -99.22
C GLU A 177 -8.48 -39.64 -99.81
N GLN A 178 -8.67 -38.56 -99.06
CA GLN A 178 -8.83 -37.24 -99.64
C GLN A 178 -8.25 -36.18 -98.69
N TYR A 179 -7.14 -35.59 -99.12
CA TYR A 179 -6.54 -34.39 -98.55
C TYR A 179 -7.46 -33.20 -98.82
N GLU A 180 -7.77 -32.41 -97.80
CA GLU A 180 -8.03 -30.98 -97.96
C GLU A 180 -7.60 -30.23 -96.69
N ASP A 181 -6.58 -29.39 -96.85
CA ASP A 181 -6.10 -28.38 -95.91
C ASP A 181 -7.09 -27.21 -95.92
N PRO A 182 -7.42 -26.61 -94.75
CA PRO A 182 -6.93 -25.25 -94.55
C PRO A 182 -6.53 -24.94 -93.09
N GLU A 183 -5.27 -24.60 -92.93
CA GLU A 183 -4.73 -23.33 -92.42
C GLU A 183 -5.52 -22.54 -91.33
N VAL A 184 -4.78 -22.29 -90.24
CA VAL A 184 -4.81 -21.17 -89.27
C VAL A 184 -5.83 -21.21 -88.11
N ALA A 185 -5.32 -21.49 -86.91
CA ALA A 185 -5.01 -20.44 -85.91
C ALA A 185 -4.46 -21.07 -84.61
N LEU A 186 -3.16 -20.89 -84.38
CA LEU A 186 -2.57 -20.97 -83.05
C LEU A 186 -3.11 -19.78 -82.26
N ASP A 187 -3.86 -20.03 -81.20
CA ASP A 187 -4.05 -19.03 -80.15
C ASP A 187 -3.83 -19.66 -78.78
N ASP A 188 -3.00 -18.96 -78.01
CA ASP A 188 -2.46 -19.31 -76.72
C ASP A 188 -3.56 -19.56 -75.69
N MET A 189 -3.46 -20.67 -74.94
CA MET A 189 -4.12 -20.75 -73.63
C MET A 189 -3.06 -20.78 -72.52
N PRO A 190 -3.12 -19.84 -71.55
CA PRO A 190 -2.07 -19.65 -70.56
C PRO A 190 -2.12 -20.73 -69.47
N VAL A 191 -0.93 -21.15 -69.04
CA VAL A 191 -0.70 -22.03 -67.89
C VAL A 191 -1.14 -21.32 -66.59
N PRO A 192 -1.94 -21.92 -65.70
CA PRO A 192 -2.28 -21.27 -64.43
C PRO A 192 -1.07 -21.23 -63.49
N ALA A 193 -0.74 -20.02 -63.02
CA ALA A 193 0.33 -19.78 -62.07
C ALA A 193 0.00 -20.32 -60.66
N ARG A 194 0.97 -21.01 -60.04
CA ARG A 194 0.90 -21.42 -58.63
C ARG A 194 1.06 -20.20 -57.70
N PRO A 195 0.28 -20.04 -56.62
CA PRO A 195 0.51 -18.97 -55.65
C PRO A 195 1.65 -19.34 -54.69
N ILE A 196 2.61 -18.44 -54.53
CA ILE A 196 3.66 -18.48 -53.50
C ILE A 196 3.05 -17.93 -52.19
N PRO A 197 3.26 -18.56 -51.02
CA PRO A 197 2.80 -17.98 -49.75
C PRO A 197 3.63 -16.72 -49.41
N ARG A 198 2.94 -15.60 -49.16
CA ARG A 198 3.56 -14.42 -48.56
C ARG A 198 3.99 -14.77 -47.13
N ARG A 199 5.29 -14.78 -46.88
CA ARG A 199 5.85 -14.65 -45.53
C ARG A 199 5.36 -13.32 -44.94
N ALA A 200 4.43 -13.38 -43.99
CA ALA A 200 4.26 -12.29 -43.04
C ALA A 200 5.55 -12.24 -42.19
N SER A 201 6.35 -11.21 -42.44
CA SER A 201 7.50 -10.85 -41.65
C SER A 201 7.07 -10.57 -40.22
N LEU A 202 7.54 -11.40 -39.29
CA LEU A 202 7.82 -11.00 -37.92
C LEU A 202 8.80 -9.81 -37.98
N ALA A 203 8.31 -8.63 -37.60
CA ALA A 203 9.10 -7.53 -37.09
C ALA A 203 8.38 -7.09 -35.81
N ASN A 204 8.91 -7.48 -34.65
CA ASN A 204 9.70 -6.59 -33.80
C ASN A 204 9.02 -5.23 -33.62
N ASP A 205 8.22 -5.12 -32.56
CA ASP A 205 8.21 -3.87 -31.79
C ASP A 205 8.24 -4.20 -30.29
N THR A 206 9.47 -4.42 -29.83
CA THR A 206 9.87 -4.31 -28.44
C THR A 206 10.26 -2.85 -28.19
N GLY A 207 9.48 -2.13 -27.40
CA GLY A 207 9.93 -0.84 -26.88
C GLY A 207 8.79 0.02 -26.36
N GLY A 208 8.50 -0.05 -25.06
CA GLY A 208 7.47 0.84 -24.53
C GLY A 208 7.15 0.78 -23.06
N GLY A 209 8.12 0.56 -22.17
CA GLY A 209 7.94 0.89 -20.76
C GLY A 209 9.26 0.77 -20.00
N PRO A 210 9.39 1.37 -18.79
CA PRO A 210 8.62 2.47 -18.19
C PRO A 210 9.52 3.64 -17.75
N HIS A 211 9.01 4.86 -17.57
CA HIS A 211 9.63 5.83 -16.64
C HIS A 211 8.61 6.83 -16.06
N PHE A 212 8.51 6.78 -14.72
CA PHE A 212 7.84 7.64 -13.73
C PHE A 212 6.32 7.53 -13.53
#